data_AF-A0A6M0GDU1-F1
#
_entry.id   AF-A0A6M0GDU1-F1
#
_cell.length_a   1.000
_cell.length_b   1.000
_cell.length_c   1.000
_cell.angle_alpha   90.00
_cell.angle_beta   90.00
_cell.angle_gamma   90.00
#
_symmetry.space_group_name_H-M   'P 1'
#
loop_
_entity.id
_entity.type
_entity.pdbx_description
1 polymer ?
#
loop_
_entity_poly.entity_id
_entity_poly.type
_entity_poly.pdbx_seq_one_letter_code
_entity_poly.pdbx_strand_id
1 'polypeptide(L)'
;MPSDILTDDSLALTTAVPLTRHPAAVYLSMLGKGSRSTMRQSLNAIAALLTNGECDALTLDWAALRYEHTAAVQGALLEKYEPTTVKKMICALRRVLREAYKLRLINLE
;
A
#
# COMPACT_ATOMS: atom_id res chain seq x y z
N MET A 1 17.66 -32.09 8.26
CA MET A 1 16.67 -31.10 8.68
C MET A 1 16.81 -29.91 7.75
N PRO A 2 15.98 -29.75 6.70
CA PRO A 2 15.98 -28.50 5.97
C PRO A 2 15.19 -27.48 6.80
N SER A 3 15.84 -26.35 7.00
CA SER A 3 15.42 -25.19 7.78
C SER A 3 14.03 -24.71 7.36
N ASP A 4 13.19 -24.42 8.35
CA ASP A 4 11.93 -23.70 8.17
C ASP A 4 12.18 -22.40 7.40
N ILE A 5 11.84 -22.38 6.12
CA ILE A 5 11.62 -21.15 5.37
C ILE A 5 10.24 -20.66 5.82
N LEU A 6 10.19 -20.01 6.98
CA LEU A 6 9.08 -19.14 7.31
C LEU A 6 9.21 -17.94 6.36
N THR A 7 8.50 -18.02 5.24
CA THR A 7 8.08 -16.85 4.46
C THR A 7 7.40 -15.91 5.44
N ASP A 8 8.14 -14.92 5.92
CA ASP A 8 7.62 -13.80 6.68
C ASP A 8 6.75 -12.98 5.73
N ASP A 9 5.50 -13.40 5.56
CA ASP A 9 4.46 -12.76 4.75
C ASP A 9 3.90 -11.50 5.43
N SER A 10 4.64 -10.98 6.40
CA SER A 10 4.29 -9.78 7.16
C SER A 10 4.37 -8.56 6.24
N LEU A 11 3.22 -7.94 6.01
CA LEU A 11 3.09 -6.67 5.30
C LEU A 11 3.27 -5.46 6.24
N ALA A 12 3.62 -5.67 7.50
CA ALA A 12 3.84 -4.60 8.46
C ALA A 12 5.31 -4.14 8.45
N LEU A 13 5.54 -2.83 8.50
CA LEU A 13 6.88 -2.29 8.69
C LEU A 13 7.40 -2.66 10.08
N THR A 14 8.43 -3.50 10.14
CA THR A 14 9.08 -3.89 11.39
C THR A 14 9.92 -2.77 12.01
N THR A 15 10.27 -1.75 11.22
CA THR A 15 11.04 -0.58 11.68
C THR A 15 10.48 0.72 11.09
N ALA A 16 10.57 1.81 11.86
CA ALA A 16 10.16 3.12 11.39
C ALA A 16 11.05 3.58 10.21
N VAL A 17 10.44 3.81 9.05
CA VAL A 17 11.13 4.31 7.85
C VAL A 17 11.05 5.84 7.80
N PRO A 18 12.12 6.55 7.43
CA PRO A 18 12.06 7.99 7.20
C PRO A 18 10.97 8.37 6.19
N LEU A 19 10.25 9.46 6.42
CA LEU A 19 9.16 9.90 5.53
C LEU A 19 9.60 10.10 4.07
N THR A 20 10.86 10.48 3.86
CA THR A 20 11.47 10.64 2.52
C THR A 20 11.68 9.31 1.79
N ARG A 21 11.68 8.20 2.52
CA ARG A 21 11.84 6.84 1.99
C ARG A 21 10.56 6.01 2.11
N HIS A 22 9.50 6.56 2.69
CA HIS A 22 8.20 5.90 2.77
C HIS A 22 7.35 6.27 1.54
N PRO A 23 7.01 5.33 0.65
CA PRO A 23 6.39 5.63 -0.64
C PRO A 23 5.01 6.30 -0.50
N ALA A 24 4.18 5.86 0.45
CA ALA A 24 2.89 6.53 0.70
C ALA A 24 3.06 7.95 1.27
N ALA A 25 4.03 8.19 2.16
CA ALA A 25 4.30 9.51 2.70
C ALA A 25 4.76 10.47 1.60
N VAL A 26 5.69 10.03 0.74
CA VAL A 26 6.14 10.78 -0.44
C VAL A 26 4.95 11.11 -1.34
N TYR A 27 4.15 10.13 -1.73
CA TYR A 27 2.96 10.37 -2.56
C TYR A 27 1.99 11.38 -1.93
N LEU A 28 1.64 11.21 -0.65
CA LEU A 28 0.71 12.10 0.05
C LEU A 28 1.25 13.52 0.20
N SER A 29 2.57 13.69 0.34
CA SER A 29 3.23 14.99 0.41
C SER A 29 3.09 15.79 -0.89
N MET A 30 3.08 15.11 -2.04
CA MET A 30 2.93 15.71 -3.38
C MET A 30 1.50 16.20 -3.67
N LEU A 31 0.51 15.78 -2.88
CA LEU A 31 -0.88 16.20 -3.05
C LEU A 31 -1.15 17.54 -2.38
N GLY A 32 -2.05 18.33 -3.00
CA GLY A 32 -2.65 19.51 -2.37
C GLY A 32 -3.45 19.14 -1.11
N LYS A 33 -3.58 20.10 -0.19
CA LYS A 33 -4.20 19.89 1.14
C LYS A 33 -5.60 19.23 1.06
N GLY A 34 -6.43 19.65 0.11
CA GLY A 34 -7.79 19.12 -0.06
C GLY A 34 -7.85 17.65 -0.48
N SER A 35 -6.93 17.19 -1.33
CA SER A 35 -6.92 15.79 -1.82
C SER A 35 -6.15 14.83 -0.91
N ARG A 36 -5.25 15.36 -0.07
CA ARG A 36 -4.39 14.55 0.81
C ARG A 36 -5.20 13.70 1.80
N SER A 37 -6.24 14.27 2.42
CA SER A 37 -7.06 13.55 3.39
C SER A 37 -7.81 12.38 2.73
N THR A 38 -8.46 12.63 1.60
CA THR A 38 -9.21 11.62 0.85
C THR A 38 -8.31 10.48 0.33
N MET A 39 -7.11 10.82 -0.17
CA MET A 39 -6.18 9.79 -0.63
C MET A 39 -5.57 9.01 0.54
N ARG A 40 -5.30 9.65 1.68
CA ARG A 40 -4.87 8.95 2.90
C ARG A 40 -5.94 7.96 3.37
N GLN A 41 -7.20 8.35 3.41
CA GLN A 41 -8.30 7.43 3.77
C GLN A 41 -8.39 6.24 2.81
N SER A 42 -8.20 6.49 1.51
CA SER A 42 -8.19 5.44 0.49
C SER A 42 -7.06 4.43 0.75
N LEU A 43 -5.86 4.92 1.08
CA LEU A 43 -4.70 4.07 1.39
C LEU A 43 -4.85 3.34 2.73
N ASN A 44 -5.39 3.99 3.75
CA ASN A 44 -5.68 3.35 5.03
C ASN A 44 -6.67 2.19 4.87
N ALA A 45 -7.72 2.36 4.07
CA ALA A 45 -8.67 1.30 3.79
C ALA A 45 -8.02 0.11 3.08
N ILE A 46 -7.10 0.36 2.14
CA ILE A 46 -6.34 -0.70 1.48
C ILE A 46 -5.40 -1.42 2.47
N ALA A 47 -4.67 -0.68 3.30
CA ALA A 47 -3.77 -1.25 4.30
C ALA A 47 -4.55 -2.13 5.30
N ALA A 48 -5.69 -1.64 5.77
CA ALA A 48 -6.58 -2.39 6.66
C ALA A 48 -7.13 -3.66 5.98
N LEU A 49 -7.46 -3.63 4.69
CA LEU A 49 -7.91 -4.83 3.97
C LEU A 49 -6.82 -5.90 3.88
N LEU A 50 -5.56 -5.50 3.67
CA LEU A 50 -4.44 -6.41 3.53
C LEU A 50 -3.96 -7.01 4.85
N THR A 51 -4.15 -6.29 5.95
CA THR A 51 -3.59 -6.63 7.27
C THR A 51 -4.67 -6.87 8.31
N ASN A 52 -5.92 -7.05 7.87
CA ASN A 52 -7.08 -7.21 8.75
C ASN A 52 -7.21 -6.09 9.82
N GLY A 53 -6.84 -4.86 9.45
CA GLY A 53 -6.91 -3.67 10.29
C GLY A 53 -5.67 -3.36 11.14
N GLU A 54 -4.61 -4.17 11.07
CA GLU A 54 -3.40 -3.95 11.86
C GLU A 54 -2.54 -2.79 11.35
N CYS A 55 -2.55 -2.53 10.05
CA CYS A 55 -1.77 -1.47 9.42
C CYS A 55 -2.61 -0.34 8.85
N ASP A 56 -2.01 0.85 8.82
CA ASP A 56 -2.48 2.02 8.12
C ASP A 56 -1.55 2.36 6.94
N ALA A 57 -1.80 3.51 6.28
CA ALA A 57 -1.01 3.90 5.13
C ALA A 57 0.47 4.18 5.41
N LEU A 58 0.86 4.39 6.66
CA LEU A 58 2.23 4.69 7.09
C LEU A 58 2.91 3.52 7.81
N THR A 59 2.17 2.47 8.17
CA THR A 59 2.73 1.26 8.81
C THR A 59 2.75 0.04 7.88
N LEU A 60 2.04 0.07 6.75
CA LEU A 60 2.12 -0.98 5.73
C LEU A 60 3.43 -0.89 4.93
N ASP A 61 4.11 -2.02 4.75
CA ASP A 61 5.21 -2.16 3.80
C ASP A 61 4.66 -2.28 2.36
N TRP A 62 4.47 -1.13 1.73
CA TRP A 62 4.04 -1.04 0.33
C TRP A 62 5.03 -1.69 -0.65
N ALA A 63 6.30 -1.87 -0.28
CA ALA A 63 7.31 -2.49 -1.13
C ALA A 63 7.23 -4.02 -1.13
N ALA A 64 6.63 -4.61 -0.09
CA ALA A 64 6.37 -6.05 0.00
C ALA A 64 5.15 -6.49 -0.84
N LEU A 65 4.37 -5.54 -1.40
CA LEU A 65 3.18 -5.88 -2.17
C LEU A 65 3.54 -6.58 -3.50
N ARG A 66 2.91 -7.73 -3.71
CA ARG A 66 3.02 -8.55 -4.91
C ARG A 66 1.71 -8.51 -5.70
N TYR A 67 1.75 -9.12 -6.89
CA TYR A 67 0.58 -9.20 -7.76
C TYR A 67 -0.64 -9.78 -7.04
N GLU A 68 -0.48 -10.86 -6.27
CA GLU A 68 -1.53 -11.49 -5.48
C GLU A 68 -2.22 -10.52 -4.50
N HIS A 69 -1.44 -9.73 -3.75
CA HIS A 69 -1.96 -8.72 -2.82
C HIS A 69 -2.81 -7.67 -3.56
N THR A 70 -2.32 -7.19 -4.71
CA THR A 70 -3.03 -6.17 -5.48
C THR A 70 -4.31 -6.69 -6.14
N ALA A 71 -4.31 -7.94 -6.61
CA ALA A 71 -5.49 -8.60 -7.16
C ALA A 71 -6.56 -8.83 -6.08
N ALA A 72 -6.15 -9.30 -4.89
CA ALA A 72 -7.03 -9.51 -3.75
C ALA A 72 -7.69 -8.19 -3.29
N VAL A 73 -6.92 -7.10 -3.20
CA VAL A 73 -7.44 -5.77 -2.89
C VAL A 73 -8.48 -5.32 -3.91
N GLN A 74 -8.20 -5.49 -5.20
CA GLN A 74 -9.15 -5.08 -6.23
C GLN A 74 -10.48 -5.85 -6.13
N GLY A 75 -10.44 -7.17 -5.91
CA GLY A 75 -11.64 -7.99 -5.69
C GLY A 75 -12.43 -7.53 -4.47
N ALA A 76 -11.76 -7.43 -3.32
CA ALA A 76 -12.40 -7.02 -2.06
C ALA A 76 -12.99 -5.60 -2.12
N LEU A 77 -12.37 -4.69 -2.88
CA LEU A 77 -12.91 -3.34 -3.07
C LEU A 77 -14.16 -3.32 -3.95
N LEU A 78 -14.22 -4.18 -4.98
CA LEU A 78 -15.40 -4.27 -5.86
C LEU A 78 -16.64 -4.81 -5.14
N GLU A 79 -16.46 -5.63 -4.11
CA GLU A 79 -17.56 -6.13 -3.27
C GLU A 79 -18.13 -5.05 -2.34
N LYS A 80 -17.32 -4.06 -1.96
CA LYS A 80 -17.66 -3.08 -0.90
C LYS A 80 -17.98 -1.68 -1.41
N TYR A 81 -17.53 -1.32 -2.60
CA TYR A 81 -17.58 0.05 -3.10
C TYR A 81 -18.02 0.15 -4.56
N GLU A 82 -18.61 1.29 -4.90
CA GLU A 82 -18.95 1.63 -6.28
C GLU A 82 -17.71 1.68 -7.20
N PRO A 83 -17.85 1.32 -8.49
CA PRO A 83 -16.73 1.25 -9.44
C PRO A 83 -15.89 2.52 -9.52
N THR A 84 -16.51 3.70 -9.39
CA THR A 84 -15.82 4.99 -9.38
C THR A 84 -14.90 5.15 -8.16
N THR A 85 -15.35 4.70 -7.00
CA THR A 85 -14.57 4.73 -5.76
C THR A 85 -13.42 3.73 -5.82
N VAL A 86 -13.68 2.51 -6.30
CA VAL A 86 -12.64 1.49 -6.50
C VAL A 86 -11.54 2.01 -7.42
N LYS A 87 -11.90 2.60 -8.57
CA LYS A 87 -10.92 3.19 -9.51
C LYS A 87 -10.05 4.25 -8.84
N LYS A 88 -10.63 5.11 -7.98
CA LYS A 88 -9.89 6.12 -7.21
C LYS A 88 -8.89 5.46 -6.24
N MET A 89 -9.33 4.44 -5.51
CA MET A 89 -8.49 3.72 -4.54
C MET A 89 -7.34 2.98 -5.23
N ILE A 90 -7.63 2.28 -6.33
CA ILE A 90 -6.61 1.61 -7.16
C ILE A 90 -5.64 2.63 -7.80
N CYS A 91 -6.11 3.81 -8.18
CA CYS A 91 -5.23 4.88 -8.66
C CYS A 91 -4.27 5.34 -7.55
N ALA A 92 -4.75 5.49 -6.31
CA ALA A 92 -3.89 5.81 -5.17
C ALA A 92 -2.83 4.71 -4.94
N LEU A 93 -3.24 3.44 -4.94
CA LEU A 93 -2.33 2.29 -4.82
C LEU A 93 -1.23 2.31 -5.88
N ARG A 94 -1.61 2.44 -7.16
CA ARG A 94 -0.66 2.49 -8.28
C ARG A 94 0.34 3.64 -8.16
N ARG A 95 -0.10 4.79 -7.64
CA ARG A 95 0.79 5.93 -7.40
C ARG A 95 1.79 5.63 -6.29
N VAL A 96 1.38 5.00 -5.20
CA VAL A 96 2.28 4.59 -4.12
C VAL A 96 3.31 3.56 -4.61
N LEU A 97 2.88 2.53 -5.34
CA LEU A 97 3.81 1.53 -5.92
C LEU A 97 4.82 2.16 -6.88
N ARG A 98 4.39 3.17 -7.65
CA ARG A 98 5.31 3.93 -8.51
C ARG A 98 6.34 4.72 -7.70
N GLU A 99 5.96 5.32 -6.58
CA GLU A 99 6.94 5.97 -5.68
C GLU A 99 7.87 4.94 -5.04
N ALA A 100 7.39 3.75 -4.67
CA ALA A 100 8.24 2.67 -4.17
C ALA A 100 9.30 2.24 -5.20
N TYR A 101 8.92 2.14 -6.48
CA TYR A 101 9.85 1.91 -7.59
C TYR A 101 10.87 3.05 -7.74
N LYS A 102 10.43 4.31 -7.74
CA LYS A 102 11.35 5.48 -7.84
C LYS A 102 12.33 5.56 -6.66
N LEU A 103 11.90 5.13 -5.48
CA LEU A 103 12.73 5.04 -4.27
C LEU A 103 13.63 3.79 -4.27
N ARG A 104 13.60 2.97 -5.35
CA ARG A 104 14.35 1.72 -5.51
C ARG A 104 14.07 0.71 -4.39
N LEU A 105 12.83 0.69 -3.90
CA LEU A 105 12.35 -0.30 -2.92
C LEU A 105 11.78 -1.54 -3.59
N ILE A 106 11.26 -1.39 -4.82
CA ILE A 106 10.76 -2.47 -5.66
C ILE A 106 11.56 -2.46 -6.95
N ASN A 107 11.98 -3.64 -7.40
CA ASN A 107 12.46 -3.84 -8.76
C ASN A 107 11.28 -4.31 -9.63
N LEU A 108 11.02 -3.59 -10.71
CA LEU A 108 10.14 -4.06 -11.77
C LEU A 108 11.04 -4.85 -12.73
N GLU A 109 11.10 -6.16 -12.57
CA GLU A 109 11.69 -7.04 -13.60
C GLU A 109 10.79 -7.11 -14.84
#